data_AF-A0A1R0H4X0-F1
#
_entry.id   AF-A0A1R0H4X0-F1
#
_cell.length_a   1.000
_cell.length_b   1.000
_cell.length_c   1.000
_cell.angle_alpha   90.00
_cell.angle_beta   90.00
_cell.angle_gamma   90.00
#
_symmetry.space_group_name_H-M   'P 1'
#
loop_
_entity.id
_entity.type
_entity.pdbx_description
1 polymer ?
#
loop_
_entity_poly.entity_id
_entity_poly.type
_entity_poly.pdbx_seq_one_letter_code
_entity_poly.pdbx_strand_id
1 'polypeptide(L)'
;MFSLFSNNFLVSVFSIAFNPIFWNLTARYGGVLVVSSTYALGFTGTYLGDYFGILMKERVTSFPFNVVEHPMYIGSTLNFLGFAIYYRSMSGYLLTIWVALCYVVASKYEQEFTSMIYSNASKAKEAQNKED
;
A
#
# COMPACT_ATOMS: atom_id res chain seq x y z
N MET A 1 13.93 19.32 44.15
CA MET A 1 12.56 19.25 43.59
C MET A 1 12.69 18.92 42.11
N PHE A 2 12.34 17.70 41.70
CA PHE A 2 12.45 17.27 40.30
C PHE A 2 11.43 18.07 39.48
N SER A 3 11.88 18.92 38.55
CA SER A 3 10.96 19.70 37.71
C SER A 3 10.38 18.77 36.64
N LEU A 4 9.15 18.28 36.90
CA LEU A 4 8.34 17.48 35.99
C LEU A 4 8.02 18.21 34.67
N PHE A 5 8.36 19.50 34.55
CA PHE A 5 8.16 20.30 33.34
C PHE A 5 9.48 20.79 32.73
N SER A 6 10.60 20.12 33.04
CA SER A 6 11.85 20.39 32.31
C SER A 6 11.75 19.89 30.87
N ASN A 7 12.33 20.65 29.92
CA ASN A 7 12.36 20.29 28.49
C ASN A 7 12.87 18.86 28.27
N ASN A 8 13.87 18.43 29.04
CA ASN A 8 14.44 17.08 28.94
C ASN A 8 13.46 15.98 29.40
N PHE A 9 12.63 16.24 30.41
CA PHE A 9 11.63 15.28 30.90
C PHE A 9 10.50 15.10 29.88
N LEU A 10 9.97 16.20 29.32
CA LEU A 10 8.96 16.14 28.26
C LEU A 10 9.46 15.40 27.01
N VAL A 11 10.70 15.67 26.58
CA VAL A 11 11.33 14.95 25.46
C VAL A 11 11.45 13.44 25.75
N SER A 12 11.75 13.08 26.99
CA SER A 12 11.88 11.67 27.41
C SER A 12 10.53 10.96 27.40
N VAL A 13 9.49 11.57 27.98
CA VAL A 13 8.11 11.04 27.98
C VAL A 13 7.60 10.88 26.54
N PHE A 14 7.80 11.89 25.70
CA PHE A 14 7.43 11.83 24.28
C PHE A 14 8.15 10.69 23.55
N SER A 15 9.46 10.54 23.75
CA SER A 15 10.25 9.48 23.10
C SER A 15 9.81 8.08 23.52
N ILE A 16 9.47 7.90 24.80
CA ILE A 16 8.99 6.62 25.34
C ILE A 16 7.60 6.27 24.79
N ALA A 17 6.71 7.24 24.63
CA ALA A 17 5.39 7.02 24.07
C ALA A 17 5.42 6.83 22.54
N PHE A 18 6.20 7.65 21.83
CA PHE A 18 6.29 7.65 20.37
C PHE A 18 6.85 6.33 19.82
N ASN A 19 7.88 5.78 20.47
CA ASN A 19 8.57 4.60 19.98
C ASN A 19 7.62 3.38 19.79
N PRO A 20 6.94 2.85 20.81
CA PRO A 20 6.05 1.70 20.64
C PRO A 20 4.80 2.00 19.81
N ILE A 21 4.27 3.23 19.89
CA ILE A 21 3.03 3.59 19.20
C ILE A 21 3.28 3.67 17.70
N PHE A 22 4.34 4.36 17.28
CA PHE A 22 4.51 4.68 15.88
C PHE A 22 4.76 3.45 15.01
N TRP A 23 5.70 2.56 15.41
CA TRP A 23 5.95 1.35 14.62
C TRP A 23 4.75 0.39 14.61
N ASN A 24 3.99 0.30 15.71
CA ASN A 24 2.79 -0.54 15.77
C ASN A 24 1.72 -0.03 14.82
N LEU A 25 1.49 1.29 14.78
CA LEU A 25 0.50 1.86 13.87
C LEU A 25 0.90 1.59 12.42
N THR A 26 2.13 1.92 12.02
CA THR A 26 2.59 1.70 10.65
C THR A 26 2.50 0.22 10.24
N ALA A 27 2.94 -0.70 11.09
CA ALA A 27 2.89 -2.13 10.80
C ALA A 27 1.45 -2.68 10.73
N ARG A 28 0.55 -2.21 11.60
CA ARG A 28 -0.86 -2.68 11.60
C ARG A 28 -1.62 -2.14 10.41
N TYR A 29 -1.52 -0.83 10.13
CA TYR A 29 -2.16 -0.25 8.95
C TYR A 29 -1.59 -0.84 7.66
N GLY A 30 -0.26 -1.01 7.59
CA GLY A 30 0.40 -1.63 6.46
C GLY A 30 -0.07 -3.07 6.22
N GLY A 31 -0.09 -3.88 7.28
CA GLY A 31 -0.62 -5.24 7.25
C GLY A 31 -2.08 -5.32 6.83
N VAL A 32 -2.95 -4.45 7.38
CA VAL A 32 -4.37 -4.41 7.00
C VAL A 32 -4.52 -4.11 5.52
N LEU A 33 -3.82 -3.10 4.98
CA LEU A 33 -3.91 -2.75 3.57
C LEU A 33 -3.44 -3.90 2.67
N VAL A 34 -2.28 -4.50 2.95
CA VAL A 34 -1.73 -5.59 2.13
C VAL A 34 -2.60 -6.85 2.17
N VAL A 35 -3.03 -7.27 3.35
CA VAL A 35 -3.81 -8.51 3.50
C VAL A 35 -5.20 -8.33 2.89
N SER A 36 -5.87 -7.21 3.16
CA SER A 36 -7.21 -6.97 2.62
C SER A 36 -7.19 -6.79 1.10
N SER A 37 -6.18 -6.12 0.53
CA SER A 37 -6.04 -5.99 -0.93
C SER A 37 -5.77 -7.34 -1.59
N THR A 38 -4.91 -8.16 -0.97
CA THR A 38 -4.59 -9.52 -1.47
C THR A 38 -5.82 -10.42 -1.44
N TYR A 39 -6.60 -10.34 -0.36
CA TYR A 39 -7.86 -11.08 -0.25
C TYR A 39 -8.88 -10.64 -1.30
N ALA A 40 -9.00 -9.34 -1.55
CA ALA A 40 -9.96 -8.81 -2.51
C ALA A 40 -9.57 -9.08 -3.98
N LEU A 41 -8.27 -9.07 -4.33
CA LEU A 41 -7.76 -9.43 -5.66
C LEU A 41 -7.66 -10.94 -5.89
N GLY A 42 -7.48 -11.73 -4.83
CA GLY A 42 -7.10 -13.14 -4.92
C GLY A 42 -5.68 -13.34 -5.46
N PHE A 43 -5.27 -14.60 -5.62
CA PHE A 43 -3.91 -14.94 -6.06
C PHE A 43 -3.60 -14.35 -7.46
N THR A 44 -4.46 -14.59 -8.44
CA THR A 44 -4.22 -14.17 -9.82
C THR A 44 -4.19 -12.65 -9.98
N GLY A 45 -5.11 -11.92 -9.35
CA GLY A 45 -5.10 -10.45 -9.42
C GLY A 45 -3.89 -9.83 -8.70
N THR A 46 -3.47 -10.42 -7.58
CA THR A 46 -2.30 -9.95 -6.81
C THR A 46 -0.99 -10.06 -7.59
N TYR A 47 -0.89 -11.04 -8.49
CA TYR A 47 0.30 -11.29 -9.31
C TYR A 47 0.11 -10.87 -10.78
N LEU A 48 -0.68 -9.80 -11.03
CA LEU A 48 -0.83 -9.19 -12.36
C LEU A 48 -1.35 -10.17 -13.43
N GLY A 49 -2.22 -11.10 -13.05
CA GLY A 49 -2.77 -12.10 -13.97
C GLY A 49 -3.58 -11.51 -15.13
N ASP A 50 -4.10 -10.29 -14.97
CA ASP A 50 -4.75 -9.51 -16.03
C ASP A 50 -3.78 -9.16 -17.17
N TYR A 51 -2.48 -9.03 -16.88
CA TYR A 51 -1.46 -8.76 -17.90
C TYR A 51 -1.17 -9.99 -18.76
N PHE A 52 -1.49 -11.17 -18.24
CA PHE A 52 -1.40 -12.45 -18.94
C PHE A 52 -2.73 -12.89 -19.56
N GLY A 53 -3.74 -12.01 -19.58
CA GLY A 53 -5.05 -12.27 -20.20
C GLY A 53 -6.08 -12.93 -19.28
N ILE A 54 -5.75 -13.20 -18.01
CA ILE A 54 -6.72 -13.69 -17.02
C ILE A 54 -7.44 -12.49 -16.40
N LEU A 55 -8.38 -11.91 -17.15
CA LEU A 55 -9.11 -10.72 -16.70
C LEU A 55 -10.18 -11.04 -15.66
N MET A 56 -10.30 -10.15 -14.67
CA MET A 56 -11.47 -10.10 -13.80
C MET A 56 -12.65 -9.46 -14.55
N LYS A 57 -13.88 -9.75 -14.10
CA LYS A 57 -15.10 -9.17 -14.72
C LYS A 57 -15.09 -7.65 -14.67
N GLU A 58 -14.63 -7.11 -13.56
CA GLU A 58 -14.53 -5.68 -13.26
C GLU A 58 -13.37 -5.45 -12.30
N ARG A 59 -12.92 -4.20 -12.19
CA ARG A 59 -11.92 -3.83 -11.19
C ARG A 59 -12.51 -3.89 -9.79
N VAL A 60 -11.71 -4.37 -8.85
CA VAL A 60 -12.05 -4.35 -7.43
C VAL A 60 -12.11 -2.90 -6.96
N THR A 61 -13.29 -2.48 -6.52
CA THR A 61 -13.54 -1.15 -5.94
C THR A 61 -13.91 -1.23 -4.45
N SER A 62 -13.96 -2.42 -3.87
CA SER A 62 -14.20 -2.62 -2.44
C SER A 62 -12.97 -2.28 -1.60
N PHE A 63 -13.13 -2.26 -0.28
CA PHE A 63 -12.01 -2.06 0.64
C PHE A 63 -10.89 -3.08 0.38
N PRO A 64 -9.62 -2.63 0.30
CA PRO A 64 -9.09 -1.28 0.59
C PRO A 64 -9.00 -0.31 -0.61
N PHE A 65 -9.37 -0.75 -1.82
CA PHE A 65 -9.24 0.02 -3.07
C PHE A 65 -10.15 1.25 -3.15
N ASN A 66 -11.23 1.30 -2.35
CA ASN A 66 -12.07 2.50 -2.23
C ASN A 66 -11.44 3.63 -1.41
N VAL A 67 -10.44 3.33 -0.56
CA VAL A 67 -9.82 4.31 0.33
C VAL A 67 -8.45 4.73 -0.19
N VAL A 68 -7.69 3.78 -0.74
CA VAL A 68 -6.34 4.00 -1.26
C VAL A 68 -6.24 3.35 -2.62
N GLU A 69 -5.63 4.04 -3.58
CA GLU A 69 -5.56 3.61 -4.98
C GLU A 69 -4.69 2.36 -5.18
N HIS A 70 -3.48 2.35 -4.61
CA HIS A 70 -2.58 1.19 -4.61
C HIS A 70 -2.28 0.72 -3.18
N PRO A 71 -3.24 0.03 -2.55
CA PRO A 71 -3.16 -0.34 -1.13
C PRO A 71 -1.99 -1.29 -0.84
N MET A 72 -1.59 -2.14 -1.80
CA MET A 72 -0.43 -3.02 -1.65
C MET A 72 0.89 -2.24 -1.54
N TYR A 73 1.08 -1.22 -2.38
CA TYR A 73 2.29 -0.41 -2.38
C TYR A 73 2.38 0.43 -1.11
N ILE A 74 1.31 1.16 -0.78
CA ILE A 74 1.27 1.96 0.45
C ILE A 74 1.42 1.06 1.68
N GLY A 75 0.70 -0.06 1.72
CA GLY A 75 0.76 -0.98 2.85
C GLY A 75 2.14 -1.60 3.04
N SER A 76 2.82 -1.98 1.95
CA SER A 76 4.19 -2.51 2.00
C SER A 76 5.20 -1.44 2.43
N THR A 77 5.09 -0.21 1.94
CA THR A 77 5.92 0.92 2.41
C THR A 77 5.74 1.19 3.90
N LEU A 78 4.51 1.16 4.40
CA LEU A 78 4.23 1.31 5.85
C LEU A 78 4.83 0.17 6.67
N ASN A 79 4.81 -1.06 6.16
CA ASN A 79 5.47 -2.18 6.82
C ASN A 79 7.00 -2.01 6.85
N PHE A 80 7.62 -1.62 5.74
CA PHE A 80 9.07 -1.33 5.71
C PHE A 80 9.45 -0.20 6.66
N LEU A 81 8.66 0.87 6.70
CA LEU A 81 8.86 1.97 7.63
C LEU A 81 8.73 1.50 9.09
N GLY A 82 7.69 0.72 9.39
CA GLY A 82 7.48 0.16 10.73
C GLY A 82 8.65 -0.71 11.19
N PHE A 83 9.16 -1.58 10.32
CA PHE A 83 10.36 -2.37 10.61
C PHE A 83 11.61 -1.52 10.77
N ALA A 84 11.82 -0.49 9.92
CA ALA A 84 12.95 0.42 10.05
C ALA A 84 12.97 1.15 11.40
N ILE A 85 11.79 1.55 11.89
CA ILE A 85 11.61 2.21 13.18
C ILE A 85 11.83 1.23 14.33
N TYR A 86 11.22 0.04 14.25
CA TYR A 86 11.38 -1.01 15.25
C TYR A 86 12.86 -1.37 15.46
N TYR A 87 13.60 -1.56 14.37
CA TYR A 87 15.03 -1.87 14.42
C TYR A 87 15.93 -0.64 14.59
N ARG A 88 15.37 0.58 14.60
CA ARG A 88 16.13 1.85 14.69
C ARG A 88 17.26 1.93 13.64
N SER A 89 16.97 1.51 12.41
CA SER A 89 17.98 1.33 11.37
C SER A 89 18.01 2.48 10.37
N MET A 90 19.16 3.14 10.24
CA MET A 90 19.37 4.21 9.25
C MET A 90 19.24 3.70 7.81
N SER A 91 19.81 2.53 7.52
CA SER A 91 19.68 1.90 6.20
C SER A 91 18.22 1.50 5.93
N GLY A 92 17.46 1.10 6.95
CA GLY A 92 16.03 0.82 6.83
C GLY A 92 15.22 2.01 6.35
N TYR A 93 15.50 3.21 6.86
CA TYR A 93 14.83 4.44 6.39
C TYR A 93 15.17 4.76 4.94
N LEU A 94 16.46 4.67 4.57
CA LEU A 94 16.91 4.92 3.20
C LEU A 94 16.27 3.95 2.20
N LEU A 95 16.22 2.66 2.56
CA LEU A 95 15.55 1.65 1.75
C LEU A 95 14.05 1.88 1.66
N THR A 96 13.40 2.31 2.75
CA THR A 96 11.98 2.64 2.75
C THR A 96 11.68 3.78 1.78
N ILE A 97 12.49 4.86 1.81
CA ILE A 97 12.37 5.99 0.88
C ILE A 97 12.60 5.53 -0.56
N TRP A 98 13.65 4.75 -0.79
CA TRP A 98 13.97 4.21 -2.11
C TRP A 98 12.81 3.40 -2.70
N VAL A 99 12.28 2.46 -1.93
CA VAL A 99 11.15 1.63 -2.35
C VAL A 99 9.89 2.47 -2.57
N ALA A 100 9.62 3.46 -1.72
CA ALA A 100 8.50 4.38 -1.92
C ALA A 100 8.60 5.13 -3.25
N LEU A 101 9.80 5.58 -3.65
CA LEU A 101 10.02 6.20 -4.95
C LEU A 101 9.77 5.22 -6.10
N CYS A 102 10.28 3.99 -5.99
CA CYS A 102 10.00 2.94 -6.98
C CYS A 102 8.49 2.67 -7.11
N TYR A 103 7.76 2.64 -6.00
CA TYR A 103 6.31 2.41 -6.01
C TYR A 103 5.53 3.57 -6.60
N VAL A 104 5.92 4.82 -6.38
CA VAL A 104 5.28 5.97 -7.04
C VAL A 104 5.41 5.86 -8.56
N VAL A 105 6.58 5.48 -9.04
CA VAL A 105 6.82 5.27 -10.48
C VAL A 105 6.00 4.08 -10.99
N ALA A 106 6.06 2.93 -10.30
CA ALA A 106 5.36 1.71 -10.70
C ALA A 106 3.83 1.90 -10.72
N SER A 107 3.27 2.58 -9.71
CA SER A 107 1.83 2.88 -9.61
C SER A 107 1.31 3.58 -10.87
N LYS A 108 2.07 4.57 -11.37
CA LYS A 108 1.67 5.32 -12.56
C LYS A 108 1.58 4.43 -13.80
N TYR A 109 2.60 3.59 -14.03
CA TYR A 109 2.61 2.67 -15.17
C TYR A 109 1.55 1.59 -15.05
N GLU A 110 1.37 1.03 -13.85
CA GLU A 110 0.35 0.02 -13.59
C GLU A 110 -1.05 0.57 -13.87
N GLN A 111 -1.35 1.74 -13.33
CA GLN A 111 -2.66 2.35 -13.51
C GLN A 111 -2.99 2.64 -14.97
N GLU A 112 -2.05 3.19 -15.74
CA GLU A 112 -2.22 3.41 -17.18
C GLU A 112 -2.48 2.07 -17.91
N PHE A 113 -1.66 1.05 -17.63
CA PHE A 113 -1.74 -0.24 -18.31
C PHE A 113 -3.01 -1.03 -17.98
N THR A 114 -3.35 -1.16 -16.70
CA THR A 114 -4.61 -1.77 -16.27
C THR A 114 -5.80 -1.01 -16.88
N SER A 115 -5.71 0.31 -17.10
CA SER A 115 -6.85 1.09 -17.63
C SER A 115 -7.09 0.79 -19.09
N MET A 116 -6.01 0.63 -19.85
CA MET A 116 -6.09 0.17 -21.22
C MET A 116 -6.67 -1.24 -21.32
N ILE A 117 -6.24 -2.19 -20.48
CA ILE A 117 -6.74 -3.57 -20.50
C ILE A 117 -8.27 -3.60 -20.29
N TYR A 118 -8.76 -2.98 -19.22
CA TYR A 118 -10.18 -3.04 -18.88
C TYR A 118 -11.05 -2.22 -19.84
N SER A 119 -10.54 -1.09 -20.40
CA SER A 119 -11.26 -0.34 -21.43
C SER A 119 -11.37 -1.11 -22.75
N ASN A 120 -10.34 -1.87 -23.13
CA ASN A 120 -10.40 -2.69 -24.34
C ASN A 120 -11.34 -3.87 -24.15
N ALA A 121 -11.34 -4.48 -22.97
CA ALA A 121 -12.25 -5.56 -22.63
C ALA A 121 -13.72 -5.12 -22.61
N SER A 122 -14.03 -3.91 -22.12
CA SER A 122 -15.40 -3.39 -22.17
C SER A 122 -15.86 -3.12 -23.61
N LYS A 123 -15.02 -2.48 -24.43
CA LYS A 123 -15.30 -2.24 -25.86
C LYS A 123 -15.53 -3.53 -26.64
N ALA A 124 -14.73 -4.57 -26.38
CA ALA A 124 -14.89 -5.87 -27.02
C ALA A 124 -16.23 -6.53 -26.67
N LYS A 125 -16.65 -6.46 -25.39
CA LYS A 125 -17.98 -6.95 -24.95
C LYS A 125 -19.12 -6.16 -25.58
N GLU A 126 -19.00 -4.84 -25.69
CA GLU A 126 -20.01 -3.99 -26.32
C GLU A 126 -20.15 -4.26 -27.83
N ALA A 127 -19.07 -4.60 -28.52
CA ALA A 127 -19.11 -4.98 -29.93
C ALA A 127 -19.82 -6.32 -30.15
N GLN A 128 -19.53 -7.33 -29.31
CA GLN A 128 -20.19 -8.63 -29.38
C GLN A 128 -21.71 -8.52 -29.14
N ASN A 129 -22.13 -7.75 -28.13
CA ASN A 129 -23.56 -7.54 -27.83
C ASN A 129 -24.34 -6.78 -28.92
N LYS A 130 -23.68 -6.19 -29.93
CA LYS A 130 -24.33 -5.51 -31.06
C LYS A 130 -24.47 -6.40 -32.29
N GLU A 131 -23.74 -7.52 -32.34
CA GLU A 131 -23.78 -8.49 -33.44
C GLU A 131 -24.78 -9.64 -33.16
N ASP A 132 -25.17 -9.84 -31.89
CA ASP A 132 -26.24 -10.73 -31.42
C ASP A 132 -27.62 -10.03 -31.39
#